data_AF-A0AAV3XB59-F1
#
_entry.id   AF-A0AAV3XB59-F1
#
_cell.length_a   1.000
_cell.length_b   1.000
_cell.length_c   1.000
_cell.angle_alpha   90.00
_cell.angle_beta   90.00
_cell.angle_gamma   90.00
#
_symmetry.space_group_name_H-M   'P 1'
#
loop_
_entity.id
_entity.type
_entity.pdbx_description
1 polymer ?
#
loop_
_entity_poly.entity_id
_entity_poly.type
_entity_poly.pdbx_seq_one_letter_code
_entity_poly.pdbx_strand_id
1 'polypeptide(L)'
;MYNRQMAIMHRLEDLVQIGEAAKIRGVSIDTLRRWERSGKLKATKTEGGHRRYRVADLLKIDNPCPQKYTVIYGRVSTPDKKEDLARQIGLLELYCQQHGWKEIYTLKDIGSGLNYRKRGLLKLIDLLQRDEVGRLLITDKDRLLRFGSELIFTLCENNGAEVIILNKPSDIEPEQELVEDVLAVITVMSARLYGKRSRRNLKAMQAMHECAEKIVELED
;
A
#
# COMPACT_ATOMS: atom_id res chain seq x y z
N MET A 1 18.61 14.66 6.04
CA MET A 1 18.23 15.98 6.57
C MET A 1 16.88 15.83 7.28
N TYR A 2 16.84 15.28 8.49
CA TYR A 2 16.90 16.04 9.74
C TYR A 2 16.15 17.39 9.68
N ASN A 3 14.82 17.34 9.56
CA ASN A 3 14.00 18.47 9.97
C ASN A 3 13.87 18.44 11.50
N ARG A 4 14.94 18.97 12.09
CA ARG A 4 15.05 19.54 13.43
C ARG A 4 13.91 20.53 13.66
N GLN A 5 13.43 20.57 14.91
CA GLN A 5 12.77 21.73 15.54
C GLN A 5 11.37 22.10 15.06
N MET A 6 10.37 21.38 15.57
CA MET A 6 9.20 21.99 16.23
C MET A 6 8.71 21.02 17.31
N ALA A 7 9.63 20.62 18.21
CA ALA A 7 9.23 20.22 19.55
C ALA A 7 8.83 21.51 20.27
N ILE A 8 7.65 22.03 19.95
CA ILE A 8 6.97 22.87 20.91
C ILE A 8 6.66 21.89 22.04
N MET A 9 7.41 21.99 23.15
CA MET A 9 7.05 21.33 24.40
C MET A 9 5.76 21.97 24.88
N HIS A 10 4.65 21.59 24.24
CA HIS A 10 3.35 22.00 24.68
C HIS A 10 3.10 21.37 26.03
N ARG A 11 2.85 22.21 27.04
CA ARG A 11 2.33 21.70 28.31
C ARG A 11 0.94 21.14 28.06
N LEU A 12 0.53 20.16 28.86
CA LEU A 12 -0.79 19.50 28.72
C LEU A 12 -1.97 20.49 28.71
N GLU A 13 -1.78 21.68 29.29
CA GLU A 13 -2.81 22.72 29.36
C GLU A 13 -2.82 23.69 28.18
N ASP A 14 -1.82 23.62 27.29
CA ASP A 14 -1.70 24.54 26.17
C ASP A 14 -2.86 24.40 25.19
N LEU A 15 -3.29 25.54 24.65
CA LEU A 15 -4.35 25.66 23.67
C LEU A 15 -3.74 25.84 22.28
N VAL A 16 -3.77 24.77 21.49
CA VAL A 16 -3.17 24.71 20.15
C VAL A 16 -4.19 25.02 19.05
N GLN A 17 -3.70 25.49 17.91
CA GLN A 17 -4.55 25.72 16.73
C GLN A 17 -5.00 24.39 16.10
N ILE A 18 -6.04 24.40 15.26
CA ILE A 18 -6.53 23.16 14.61
C ILE A 18 -5.46 22.46 13.75
N GLY A 19 -4.59 23.22 13.08
CA GLY A 19 -3.51 22.66 12.26
C GLY A 19 -2.39 22.04 13.10
N GLU A 20 -2.09 22.64 14.26
CA GLU A 20 -1.13 22.08 15.22
C GLU A 20 -1.72 20.86 15.93
N ALA A 21 -2.98 20.93 16.34
CA ALA A 21 -3.72 19.81 16.91
C ALA A 21 -3.73 18.60 15.97
N ALA A 22 -3.94 18.84 14.67
CA ALA A 22 -3.91 17.80 13.63
C ALA A 22 -2.53 17.13 13.56
N LYS A 23 -1.45 17.92 13.61
CA LYS A 23 -0.07 17.42 13.63
C LYS A 23 0.27 16.65 14.90
N ILE A 24 -0.11 17.18 16.08
CA ILE A 24 0.12 16.55 17.38
C ILE A 24 -0.56 15.19 17.46
N ARG A 25 -1.76 15.07 16.86
CA ARG A 25 -2.54 13.83 16.83
C ARG A 25 -2.29 12.91 15.64
N GLY A 26 -1.64 13.39 14.58
CA GLY A 26 -1.47 12.64 13.34
C GLY A 26 -2.77 12.40 12.55
N VAL A 27 -3.78 13.27 12.69
CA VAL A 27 -5.09 13.14 12.01
C VAL A 27 -5.37 14.33 11.10
N SER A 28 -6.25 14.15 10.12
CA SER A 28 -6.69 15.27 9.27
C SER A 28 -7.46 16.35 10.06
N ILE A 29 -7.43 17.59 9.57
CA ILE A 29 -8.19 18.71 10.14
C ILE A 29 -9.70 18.40 10.17
N ASP A 30 -10.22 17.70 9.16
CA ASP A 30 -11.64 17.36 9.10
C ASP A 30 -12.04 16.30 10.11
N THR A 31 -11.11 15.42 10.51
CA THR A 31 -11.30 14.46 11.61
C THR A 31 -11.54 15.20 12.93
N LEU A 32 -10.73 16.24 13.22
CA LEU A 32 -10.92 17.06 14.42
C LEU A 32 -12.27 17.79 14.43
N ARG A 33 -12.70 18.34 13.27
CA ARG A 33 -14.02 18.98 13.12
C ARG A 33 -15.18 17.98 13.29
N ARG A 34 -14.97 16.73 12.91
CA ARG A 34 -15.96 15.66 13.10
C ARG A 34 -16.09 15.30 14.57
N TRP A 35 -14.97 15.23 15.31
CA TRP A 35 -14.97 14.98 16.75
C TRP A 35 -15.59 16.12 17.56
N GLU A 36 -15.44 17.36 17.12
CA GLU A 36 -16.15 18.50 17.71
C GLU A 36 -17.67 18.35 17.53
N ARG A 37 -18.13 18.03 16.30
CA ARG A 37 -19.56 17.82 16.01
C ARG A 37 -20.16 16.63 16.75
N SER A 38 -19.39 15.57 16.98
CA SER A 38 -19.85 14.40 17.74
C SER A 38 -19.70 14.56 19.26
N GLY A 39 -19.21 15.70 19.74
CA GLY A 39 -19.02 15.97 21.16
C GLY A 39 -17.82 15.24 21.81
N LYS A 40 -17.02 14.50 21.02
CA LYS A 40 -15.83 13.78 21.50
C LYS A 40 -14.66 14.70 21.83
N LEU A 41 -14.57 15.85 21.16
CA LEU A 41 -13.50 16.84 21.38
C LEU A 41 -14.12 18.21 21.66
N LYS A 42 -13.76 18.81 22.80
CA LYS A 42 -14.24 20.15 23.15
C LYS A 42 -13.28 21.20 22.60
N ALA A 43 -13.77 22.03 21.67
CA ALA A 43 -13.04 23.18 21.16
C ALA A 43 -13.37 24.43 21.99
N THR A 44 -12.35 25.17 22.40
CA THR A 44 -12.53 26.53 22.94
C THR A 44 -12.47 27.51 21.77
N LYS A 45 -13.44 28.42 21.69
CA LYS A 45 -13.43 29.49 20.69
C LYS A 45 -12.83 30.75 21.31
N THR A 46 -11.92 31.38 20.58
CA THR A 46 -11.45 32.75 20.90
C THR A 46 -12.53 33.77 20.54
N GLU A 47 -12.42 35.01 21.01
CA GLU A 47 -13.36 36.09 20.67
C GLU A 47 -13.47 36.31 19.14
N GLY A 48 -12.40 36.06 18.40
CA GLY A 48 -12.37 36.07 16.92
C GLY A 48 -12.95 34.81 16.25
N GLY A 49 -13.59 33.91 16.99
CA GLY A 49 -14.23 32.70 16.44
C GLY A 49 -13.27 31.56 16.06
N HIS A 50 -11.96 31.72 16.26
CA HIS A 50 -11.00 30.65 15.97
C HIS A 50 -11.02 29.55 17.04
N ARG A 51 -10.99 28.30 16.57
CA ARG A 51 -10.95 27.10 17.42
C ARG A 51 -9.56 26.89 18.02
N ARG A 52 -9.54 26.53 19.29
CA ARG A 52 -8.37 26.14 20.06
C ARG A 52 -8.67 24.83 20.77
N TYR A 53 -7.71 23.93 20.78
CA TYR A 53 -7.84 22.60 21.40
C TYR A 53 -6.81 22.46 22.51
N ARG A 54 -7.24 21.97 23.67
CA ARG A 54 -6.31 21.70 24.77
C ARG A 54 -5.52 20.43 24.47
N VAL A 55 -4.21 20.44 24.67
CA VAL A 55 -3.36 19.27 24.41
C VAL A 55 -3.75 18.06 25.26
N ALA A 56 -4.16 18.24 26.52
CA ALA A 56 -4.67 17.16 27.36
C ALA A 56 -5.92 16.49 26.76
N ASP A 57 -6.86 17.27 26.23
CA ASP A 57 -8.09 16.75 25.63
C ASP A 57 -7.77 16.06 24.29
N LEU A 58 -6.79 16.61 23.55
CA LEU A 58 -6.14 15.97 22.41
C LEU A 58 -5.21 14.81 22.80
N LEU A 59 -5.13 14.36 24.04
CA LEU A 59 -4.39 13.12 24.38
C LEU A 59 -5.33 12.10 25.01
N LYS A 60 -6.34 12.58 25.76
CA LYS A 60 -7.39 11.79 26.41
C LYS A 60 -8.42 11.17 25.48
N ILE A 61 -8.60 11.72 24.28
CA ILE A 61 -9.45 11.05 23.30
C ILE A 61 -8.74 9.75 22.93
N ASP A 62 -9.24 8.64 23.43
CA ASP A 62 -9.00 7.37 22.78
C ASP A 62 -9.43 7.58 21.35
N ASN A 63 -8.48 7.49 20.41
CA ASN A 63 -8.85 7.37 19.02
C ASN A 63 -9.96 6.31 19.03
N PRO A 64 -11.17 6.57 18.49
CA PRO A 64 -11.80 5.47 17.80
C PRO A 64 -10.75 5.15 16.75
N CYS A 65 -9.90 4.16 17.05
CA CYS A 65 -8.86 3.70 16.15
C CYS A 65 -9.55 3.66 14.80
N PRO A 66 -9.06 4.36 13.75
CA PRO A 66 -9.61 4.13 12.42
C PRO A 66 -9.64 2.61 12.30
N GLN A 67 -10.85 2.06 12.19
CA GLN A 67 -11.11 0.66 12.49
C GLN A 67 -10.16 -0.14 11.62
N LYS A 68 -9.07 -0.63 12.22
CA LYS A 68 -7.88 -0.94 11.43
C LYS A 68 -8.19 -2.21 10.67
N TYR A 69 -8.29 -2.07 9.35
CA TYR A 69 -8.65 -3.17 8.49
C TYR A 69 -7.46 -4.10 8.35
N THR A 70 -7.77 -5.38 8.37
CA THR A 70 -6.91 -6.43 7.87
C THR A 70 -7.09 -6.50 6.36
N VAL A 71 -6.14 -5.97 5.63
CA VAL A 71 -6.20 -5.93 4.17
C VAL A 71 -5.57 -7.18 3.60
N ILE A 72 -6.33 -7.92 2.79
CA ILE A 72 -5.84 -9.03 2.00
C ILE A 72 -5.54 -8.50 0.60
N TYR A 73 -4.34 -8.73 0.08
CA TYR A 73 -4.00 -8.34 -1.29
C TYR A 73 -3.59 -9.54 -2.12
N GLY A 74 -4.30 -9.76 -3.23
CA GLY A 74 -4.01 -10.80 -4.21
C GLY A 74 -3.83 -10.24 -5.62
N ARG A 75 -2.92 -10.82 -6.39
CA ARG A 75 -2.67 -10.44 -7.79
C ARG A 75 -2.36 -11.65 -8.65
N VAL A 76 -2.86 -11.61 -9.88
CA VAL A 76 -2.44 -12.50 -10.97
C VAL A 76 -2.06 -11.69 -12.21
N SER A 77 -1.11 -12.17 -13.01
CA SER A 77 -0.68 -11.46 -14.22
C SER A 77 -1.70 -11.53 -15.35
N THR A 78 -2.27 -12.71 -15.58
CA THR A 78 -3.25 -12.95 -16.64
C THR A 78 -4.65 -13.16 -16.07
N PRO A 79 -5.69 -12.73 -16.80
CA PRO A 79 -7.08 -12.95 -16.39
C PRO A 79 -7.46 -14.44 -16.38
N ASP A 80 -6.77 -15.27 -17.16
CA ASP A 80 -7.00 -16.72 -17.21
C ASP A 80 -6.72 -17.40 -15.86
N LYS A 81 -5.85 -16.80 -15.04
CA LYS A 81 -5.50 -17.28 -13.70
C LYS A 81 -6.46 -16.78 -12.61
N LYS A 82 -7.70 -16.45 -12.94
CA LYS A 82 -8.69 -15.92 -11.99
C LYS A 82 -9.07 -16.94 -10.90
N GLU A 83 -9.07 -18.22 -11.22
CA GLU A 83 -9.33 -19.29 -10.25
C GLU A 83 -8.22 -19.39 -9.20
N ASP A 84 -6.96 -19.24 -9.61
CA ASP A 84 -5.82 -19.17 -8.69
C ASP A 84 -5.91 -17.97 -7.76
N LEU A 85 -6.34 -16.80 -8.27
CA LEU A 85 -6.56 -15.62 -7.43
C LEU A 85 -7.61 -15.89 -6.35
N ALA A 86 -8.70 -16.58 -6.70
CA ALA A 86 -9.75 -16.95 -5.75
C ALA A 86 -9.22 -17.94 -4.69
N ARG A 87 -8.42 -18.92 -5.11
CA ARG A 87 -7.76 -19.87 -4.21
C ARG A 87 -6.80 -19.18 -3.24
N GLN A 88 -5.98 -18.24 -3.73
CA GLN A 88 -5.07 -17.44 -2.90
C GLN A 88 -5.83 -16.61 -1.86
N ILE A 89 -6.88 -15.91 -2.29
CA ILE A 89 -7.72 -15.12 -1.38
C ILE A 89 -8.39 -16.01 -0.34
N GLY A 90 -8.96 -17.16 -0.73
CA GLY A 90 -9.61 -18.09 0.19
C GLY A 90 -8.65 -18.64 1.26
N LEU A 91 -7.39 -18.89 0.90
CA LEU A 91 -6.35 -19.27 1.86
C LEU A 91 -6.05 -18.14 2.87
N LEU A 92 -5.95 -16.90 2.41
CA LEU A 92 -5.71 -15.74 3.26
C LEU A 92 -6.92 -15.45 4.16
N GLU A 93 -8.15 -15.61 3.64
CA GLU A 93 -9.38 -15.47 4.41
C GLU A 93 -9.49 -16.53 5.50
N LEU A 94 -9.17 -17.80 5.19
CA LEU A 94 -9.13 -18.88 6.18
C LEU A 94 -8.13 -18.57 7.30
N TYR A 95 -6.95 -18.06 6.94
CA TYR A 95 -5.93 -17.65 7.91
C TYR A 95 -6.45 -16.50 8.80
N CYS A 96 -7.12 -15.49 8.22
CA CYS A 96 -7.74 -14.41 8.99
C CYS A 96 -8.83 -14.93 9.95
N GLN A 97 -9.65 -15.89 9.52
CA GLN A 97 -10.69 -16.51 10.34
C GLN A 97 -10.09 -17.28 11.53
N GLN A 98 -9.03 -18.05 11.30
CA GLN A 98 -8.31 -18.79 12.35
C GLN A 98 -7.74 -17.85 13.43
N HIS A 99 -7.28 -16.66 13.04
CA HIS A 99 -6.80 -15.64 13.96
C HIS A 99 -7.90 -14.72 14.54
N GLY A 100 -9.17 -14.91 14.15
CA GLY A 100 -10.30 -14.19 14.71
C GLY A 100 -10.42 -12.72 14.27
N TRP A 101 -9.82 -12.33 13.13
CA TRP A 101 -9.89 -10.96 12.63
C TRP A 101 -11.21 -10.72 11.89
N LYS A 102 -11.97 -9.71 12.34
CA LYS A 102 -13.35 -9.47 11.87
C LYS A 102 -13.46 -8.44 10.74
N GLU A 103 -12.50 -7.52 10.65
CA GLU A 103 -12.51 -6.40 9.72
C GLU A 103 -11.59 -6.70 8.53
N ILE A 104 -12.05 -7.57 7.62
CA ILE A 104 -11.25 -8.00 6.47
C ILE A 104 -11.63 -7.17 5.24
N TYR A 105 -10.62 -6.62 4.57
CA TYR A 105 -10.78 -5.89 3.32
C TYR A 105 -9.98 -6.56 2.19
N THR A 106 -10.68 -7.18 1.24
CA THR A 106 -10.03 -7.92 0.16
C THR A 106 -9.83 -7.04 -1.07
N LEU A 107 -8.55 -6.82 -1.41
CA LEU A 107 -8.10 -6.15 -2.62
C LEU A 107 -7.56 -7.17 -3.60
N LYS A 108 -7.97 -7.01 -4.86
CA LYS A 108 -7.58 -7.91 -5.95
C LYS A 108 -7.22 -7.12 -7.19
N ASP A 109 -6.18 -7.56 -7.88
CA ASP A 109 -5.77 -6.98 -9.15
C ASP A 109 -5.39 -8.03 -10.18
N ILE A 110 -5.60 -7.68 -11.45
CA ILE A 110 -5.20 -8.47 -12.60
C ILE A 110 -4.23 -7.63 -13.42
N GLY A 111 -3.03 -8.14 -13.68
CA GLY A 111 -1.99 -7.51 -14.49
C GLY A 111 -0.57 -7.71 -13.92
N SER A 112 0.43 -7.43 -14.77
CA SER A 112 1.86 -7.57 -14.48
C SER A 112 2.29 -6.88 -13.17
N GLY A 113 3.24 -7.48 -12.46
CA GLY A 113 3.85 -6.97 -11.23
C GLY A 113 4.51 -5.59 -11.38
N LEU A 114 4.79 -5.15 -12.61
CA LEU A 114 5.41 -3.86 -12.93
C LEU A 114 4.44 -2.69 -13.08
N ASN A 115 3.13 -2.96 -13.14
CA ASN A 115 2.13 -1.90 -13.28
C ASN A 115 1.82 -1.23 -11.94
N TYR A 116 2.30 -0.01 -11.69
CA TYR A 116 2.01 0.72 -10.45
C TYR A 116 0.63 1.40 -10.40
N ARG A 117 -0.16 1.35 -11.48
CA ARG A 117 -1.46 2.04 -11.59
C ARG A 117 -2.67 1.12 -11.42
N LYS A 118 -2.46 -0.06 -10.82
CA LYS A 118 -3.54 -1.02 -10.56
C LYS A 118 -4.53 -0.44 -9.57
N ARG A 119 -5.82 -0.77 -9.73
CA ARG A 119 -6.89 -0.16 -8.93
C ARG A 119 -6.84 -0.62 -7.47
N GLY A 120 -6.54 -1.90 -7.23
CA GLY A 120 -6.38 -2.42 -5.87
C GLY A 120 -5.14 -1.84 -5.19
N LEU A 121 -4.00 -1.79 -5.86
CA LEU A 121 -2.78 -1.16 -5.32
C LEU A 121 -2.98 0.32 -4.97
N LEU A 122 -3.60 1.11 -5.86
CA LEU A 122 -3.87 2.53 -5.58
C LEU A 122 -4.82 2.70 -4.38
N LYS A 123 -5.81 1.81 -4.23
CA LYS A 123 -6.68 1.79 -3.04
C LYS A 123 -5.90 1.41 -1.78
N LEU A 124 -5.00 0.43 -1.85
CA LEU A 124 -4.14 0.07 -0.72
C LEU A 124 -3.32 1.29 -0.26
N ILE A 125 -2.74 2.04 -1.19
CA ILE A 125 -1.98 3.25 -0.88
C ILE A 125 -2.87 4.32 -0.25
N ASP A 126 -4.08 4.54 -0.76
CA ASP A 126 -5.05 5.49 -0.16
C ASP A 126 -5.45 5.08 1.27
N LEU A 127 -5.67 3.79 1.52
CA LEU A 127 -5.95 3.26 2.86
C LEU A 127 -4.76 3.43 3.82
N LEU A 128 -3.54 3.19 3.33
CA LEU A 128 -2.31 3.43 4.10
C LEU A 128 -2.12 4.91 4.43
N GLN A 129 -2.39 5.80 3.47
CA GLN A 129 -2.33 7.26 3.70
C GLN A 129 -3.33 7.75 4.76
N ARG A 130 -4.46 7.04 4.91
CA ARG A 130 -5.50 7.35 5.92
C ARG A 130 -5.26 6.68 7.27
N ASP A 131 -4.19 5.89 7.40
CA ASP A 131 -3.90 5.06 8.57
C ASP A 131 -5.01 4.06 8.93
N GLU A 132 -5.75 3.59 7.92
CA GLU A 132 -6.87 2.65 8.08
C GLU A 132 -6.43 1.18 7.99
N VAL A 133 -5.15 0.92 7.74
CA VAL A 133 -4.60 -0.44 7.60
C VAL A 133 -3.90 -0.83 8.90
N GLY A 134 -4.35 -1.92 9.53
CA GLY A 134 -3.64 -2.51 10.67
C GLY A 134 -2.75 -3.67 10.29
N ARG A 135 -3.12 -4.39 9.23
CA ARG A 135 -2.37 -5.55 8.77
C ARG A 135 -2.53 -5.72 7.27
N LEU A 136 -1.44 -6.05 6.60
CA LEU A 136 -1.41 -6.40 5.20
C LEU A 136 -1.05 -7.88 5.06
N LEU A 137 -1.95 -8.65 4.46
CA LEU A 137 -1.73 -10.06 4.15
C LEU A 137 -1.46 -10.25 2.67
N ILE A 138 -0.36 -10.93 2.38
CA ILE A 138 0.04 -11.34 1.04
C ILE A 138 0.53 -12.79 1.06
N THR A 139 0.38 -13.47 -0.06
CA THR A 139 0.93 -14.82 -0.23
C THR A 139 2.44 -14.78 -0.41
N ASP A 140 2.92 -13.87 -1.25
CA ASP A 140 4.32 -13.67 -1.62
C ASP A 140 4.58 -12.17 -1.85
N LYS A 141 5.83 -11.73 -1.66
CA LYS A 141 6.32 -10.38 -1.96
C LYS A 141 6.07 -9.97 -3.42
N ASP A 142 6.29 -10.87 -4.37
CA ASP A 142 6.12 -10.61 -5.81
C ASP A 142 4.66 -10.48 -6.23
N ARG A 143 3.73 -10.96 -5.40
CA ARG A 143 2.29 -10.79 -5.64
C ARG A 143 1.86 -9.35 -5.45
N LEU A 144 2.55 -8.57 -4.61
CA LEU A 144 2.29 -7.13 -4.48
C LEU A 144 2.79 -6.36 -5.72
N LEU A 145 4.11 -6.38 -5.92
CA LEU A 145 4.84 -5.69 -6.97
C LEU A 145 6.12 -6.47 -7.25
N ARG A 146 6.56 -6.48 -8.52
CA ARG A 146 7.85 -7.10 -8.88
C ARG A 146 9.05 -6.30 -8.37
N PHE A 147 8.93 -4.97 -8.39
CA PHE A 147 9.92 -4.06 -7.82
C PHE A 147 9.25 -2.98 -6.99
N GLY A 148 9.83 -2.65 -5.84
CA GLY A 148 9.36 -1.57 -4.96
C GLY A 148 8.28 -1.99 -3.97
N SER A 149 8.13 -3.30 -3.71
CA SER A 149 7.30 -3.81 -2.61
C SER A 149 7.87 -3.38 -1.25
N GLU A 150 9.19 -3.21 -1.14
CA GLU A 150 9.88 -2.70 0.05
C GLU A 150 9.41 -1.29 0.43
N LEU A 151 9.15 -0.44 -0.56
CA LEU A 151 8.64 0.91 -0.30
C LEU A 151 7.27 0.87 0.36
N ILE A 152 6.41 -0.07 -0.05
CA ILE A 152 5.11 -0.27 0.57
C ILE A 152 5.27 -0.84 1.97
N PHE A 153 6.19 -1.78 2.20
CA PHE A 153 6.45 -2.34 3.53
C PHE A 153 6.97 -1.27 4.50
N THR A 154 7.89 -0.41 4.08
CA THR A 154 8.35 0.72 4.90
C THR A 154 7.20 1.69 5.23
N LEU A 155 6.27 1.92 4.29
CA LEU A 155 5.07 2.70 4.57
C LEU A 155 4.17 2.01 5.60
N CYS A 156 3.97 0.69 5.48
CA CYS A 156 3.22 -0.09 6.47
C CYS A 156 3.87 0.01 7.86
N GLU A 157 5.18 -0.18 7.97
CA GLU A 157 5.92 -0.08 9.24
C GLU A 157 5.77 1.30 9.89
N ASN A 158 5.89 2.38 9.12
CA ASN A 158 5.72 3.74 9.61
C ASN A 158 4.31 4.03 10.14
N ASN A 159 3.30 3.36 9.59
CA ASN A 159 1.91 3.43 10.01
C ASN A 159 1.56 2.41 11.12
N GLY A 160 2.53 1.61 11.57
CA GLY A 160 2.31 0.53 12.54
C GLY A 160 1.41 -0.58 12.00
N ALA A 161 1.38 -0.77 10.68
CA ALA A 161 0.69 -1.87 10.02
C ALA A 161 1.62 -3.08 9.91
N GLU A 162 1.16 -4.24 10.36
CA GLU A 162 1.92 -5.50 10.30
C GLU A 162 1.81 -6.12 8.90
N VAL A 163 2.94 -6.51 8.30
CA VAL A 163 2.94 -7.23 7.02
C VAL A 163 3.13 -8.72 7.29
N ILE A 164 2.15 -9.54 6.90
CA ILE A 164 2.22 -11.00 7.03
C ILE A 164 2.31 -11.62 5.64
N ILE A 165 3.37 -12.41 5.44
CA ILE A 165 3.62 -13.17 4.22
C ILE A 165 3.49 -14.65 4.54
N LEU A 166 2.52 -15.34 3.91
CA LEU A 166 2.29 -16.76 4.20
C LEU A 166 3.27 -17.71 3.49
N ASN A 167 4.07 -17.21 2.53
CA ASN A 167 5.12 -17.95 1.81
C ASN A 167 4.72 -19.39 1.47
N LYS A 168 3.55 -19.57 0.85
CA LYS A 168 3.20 -20.87 0.26
C LYS A 168 3.64 -20.87 -1.19
N PRO A 169 4.30 -21.94 -1.67
CA PRO A 169 4.57 -22.10 -3.09
C PRO A 169 3.22 -22.10 -3.81
N SER A 170 3.01 -21.09 -4.66
CA SER A 170 1.93 -21.14 -5.65
C SER A 170 2.29 -22.20 -6.69
N ASP A 171 1.35 -23.04 -7.10
CA ASP A 171 1.53 -24.04 -8.20
C ASP A 171 1.75 -23.39 -9.59
N ILE A 172 2.10 -22.11 -9.62
CA ILE A 172 2.36 -21.34 -10.82
C ILE A 172 3.86 -21.36 -11.00
N GLU A 173 4.36 -21.77 -12.16
CA GLU A 173 5.76 -21.58 -12.51
C GLU A 173 6.09 -20.08 -12.44
N PRO A 174 6.83 -19.65 -11.40
CA PRO A 174 7.15 -18.24 -11.20
C PRO A 174 8.05 -17.70 -12.33
N GLU A 175 8.69 -18.62 -13.06
CA GLU A 175 9.63 -18.39 -14.16
C GLU A 175 8.96 -17.72 -15.36
N GLN A 176 7.83 -18.22 -15.86
CA GLN A 176 7.14 -17.59 -17.00
C GLN A 176 6.71 -16.15 -16.69
N GLU A 177 6.17 -15.90 -15.49
CA GLU A 177 5.78 -14.56 -15.06
C GLU A 177 7.00 -13.63 -14.92
N LEU A 178 8.14 -14.18 -14.51
CA LEU A 178 9.39 -13.45 -14.39
C LEU A 178 9.96 -13.07 -15.77
N VAL A 179 9.95 -13.99 -16.74
CA VAL A 179 10.40 -13.75 -18.12
C VAL A 179 9.56 -12.66 -18.78
N GLU A 180 8.23 -12.70 -18.63
CA GLU A 180 7.33 -11.66 -19.14
C GLU A 180 7.66 -10.28 -18.55
N ASP A 181 7.89 -10.20 -17.24
CA ASP A 181 8.24 -8.97 -16.57
C ASP A 181 9.62 -8.44 -17.02
N VAL A 182 10.61 -9.32 -17.18
CA VAL A 182 11.93 -8.94 -17.71
C VAL A 182 11.82 -8.39 -19.13
N LEU A 183 11.07 -9.07 -20.01
CA LEU A 183 10.79 -8.60 -21.37
C LEU A 183 10.09 -7.24 -21.36
N ALA A 184 9.14 -7.02 -20.45
CA ALA A 184 8.47 -5.73 -20.31
C ALA A 184 9.42 -4.60 -19.90
N VAL A 185 10.34 -4.85 -18.95
CA VAL A 185 11.37 -3.88 -18.55
C VAL A 185 12.29 -3.55 -19.72
N ILE A 186 12.80 -4.57 -20.40
CA ILE A 186 13.64 -4.43 -21.59
C ILE A 186 12.93 -3.60 -22.66
N THR A 187 11.66 -3.91 -22.94
CA THR A 187 10.87 -3.20 -23.96
C THR A 187 10.79 -1.71 -23.66
N VAL A 188 10.50 -1.34 -22.41
CA VAL A 188 10.43 0.07 -21.98
C VAL A 188 11.79 0.75 -22.09
N MET A 189 12.87 0.08 -21.69
CA MET A 189 14.23 0.62 -21.77
C MET A 189 14.68 0.79 -23.22
N SER A 190 14.47 -0.21 -24.08
CA SER A 190 14.77 -0.19 -25.51
C SER A 190 14.00 0.92 -26.24
N ALA A 191 12.70 1.09 -25.93
CA ALA A 191 11.89 2.18 -26.47
C ALA A 191 12.45 3.57 -26.13
N ARG A 192 13.04 3.74 -24.93
CA ARG A 192 13.71 4.97 -24.49
C ARG A 192 15.09 5.16 -25.13
N LEU A 193 15.90 4.11 -25.20
CA LEU A 193 17.28 4.16 -25.70
C LEU A 193 17.36 4.43 -27.21
N TYR A 194 16.47 3.81 -27.99
CA TYR A 194 16.61 3.83 -29.45
C TYR A 194 15.41 4.44 -30.17
N GLY A 195 14.47 5.05 -29.44
CA GLY A 195 13.25 5.67 -29.96
C GLY A 195 12.25 4.67 -30.57
N LYS A 196 10.95 5.01 -30.56
CA LYS A 196 9.83 4.13 -30.94
C LYS A 196 9.89 3.48 -32.34
N ARG A 197 10.83 3.87 -33.23
CA ARG A 197 10.86 3.45 -34.65
C ARG A 197 12.25 3.17 -35.24
N SER A 198 13.32 3.04 -34.46
CA SER A 198 14.61 2.70 -35.09
C SER A 198 14.65 1.22 -35.48
N ARG A 199 15.16 0.94 -36.68
CA ARG A 199 15.35 -0.43 -37.21
C ARG A 199 16.26 -1.30 -36.32
N ARG A 200 17.10 -0.65 -35.49
CA ARG A 200 17.93 -1.29 -34.45
C ARG A 200 17.09 -1.78 -33.26
N ASN A 201 16.04 -1.05 -32.88
CA ASN A 201 15.16 -1.44 -31.78
C ASN A 201 14.41 -2.74 -32.07
N LEU A 202 13.88 -2.88 -33.30
CA LEU A 202 13.22 -4.11 -33.74
C LEU A 202 14.16 -5.32 -33.69
N LYS A 203 15.41 -5.16 -34.16
CA LYS A 203 16.41 -6.24 -34.12
C LYS A 203 16.83 -6.61 -32.70
N ALA A 204 17.01 -5.62 -31.82
CA ALA A 204 17.35 -5.88 -30.42
C ALA A 204 16.20 -6.57 -29.69
N MET A 205 14.96 -6.12 -29.91
CA MET A 205 13.76 -6.75 -29.35
C MET A 205 13.58 -8.19 -29.84
N GLN A 206 13.79 -8.45 -31.14
CA GLN A 206 13.72 -9.80 -31.71
C GLN A 206 14.79 -10.72 -31.12
N ALA A 207 16.05 -10.27 -31.05
CA ALA A 207 17.12 -11.07 -30.46
C ALA A 207 16.89 -11.37 -28.98
N MET A 208 16.31 -10.41 -28.22
CA MET A 208 16.00 -10.64 -26.81
C MET A 208 14.76 -11.52 -26.61
N HIS A 209 13.78 -11.47 -27.52
CA HIS A 209 12.64 -12.39 -27.50
C HIS A 209 13.09 -13.82 -27.80
N GLU A 210 13.94 -14.00 -28.82
CA GLU A 210 14.56 -15.31 -29.13
C GLU A 210 15.41 -15.84 -27.97
N CYS A 211 16.15 -14.97 -27.26
CA CYS A 211 16.88 -15.38 -26.05
C CYS A 211 15.93 -15.77 -24.91
N ALA A 212 14.83 -15.05 -24.72
CA ALA A 212 13.85 -15.37 -23.69
C ALA A 212 13.12 -16.69 -24.00
N GLU A 213 12.72 -16.93 -25.25
CA GLU A 213 12.12 -18.19 -25.69
C GLU A 213 13.09 -19.36 -25.52
N LYS A 214 14.37 -19.19 -25.89
CA LYS A 214 15.39 -20.22 -25.67
C LYS A 214 15.65 -20.54 -24.20
N ILE A 215 15.52 -19.57 -23.30
CA ILE A 215 15.65 -19.81 -21.86
C ILE A 215 14.51 -20.71 -21.36
N VAL A 216 13.30 -20.52 -21.90
CA VAL A 216 12.14 -21.37 -21.57
C VAL A 216 12.28 -22.78 -22.17
N GLU A 217 12.76 -22.89 -23.42
CA GLU A 217 12.93 -24.19 -24.11
C GLU A 217 14.11 -25.04 -23.59
N LEU A 218 15.11 -24.44 -22.94
CA LEU A 218 16.29 -25.16 -22.44
C LEU A 218 16.04 -25.91 -21.11
N GLU A 219 14.86 -25.73 -20.51
CA GLU A 219 14.52 -26.29 -19.19
C GLU A 219 13.39 -27.35 -19.26
N ASP A 220 12.84 -27.61 -20.46
CA ASP A 220 12.02 -28.79 -20.81
C ASP A 220 12.88 -30.01 -21.22
#